data_AF-A0A9P7DC62-F1
#
_entry.id   AF-A0A9P7DC62-F1
#
_cell.length_a   1.000
_cell.length_b   1.000
_cell.length_c   1.000
_cell.angle_alpha   90.00
_cell.angle_beta   90.00
_cell.angle_gamma   90.00
#
_symmetry.space_group_name_H-M   'P 1'
#
loop_
_entity.id
_entity.type
_entity.pdbx_description
1 polymer ?
#
loop_
_entity_poly.entity_id
_entity_poly.type
_entity_poly.pdbx_seq_one_letter_code
_entity_poly.pdbx_strand_id
1 'polypeptide(L)'
;MSALDFGSKSLFTLYLFTHNDILTTIIPTTLFALVSAPLYSPYRCVHVVWWIWLHLLHFNVANQVIDPAEDGRNKASRPIPAGYISLRDAVYLRWSLVPICLVSSAFYSIQVLSASLAITLLTLWYNEFKAHSHWFSKNLMTGLGYACFQAGATLIAGRDMSRLEPNALLAVLLSIAMFATTLQAQDFKDQEGDRSIGRRTLPIAHPSPARVSMFVGLPMWSICLTQVWRMDAYCSVTFVLYSGLVGLRFMVCKTTQADRLSCQLYSVSHTLICLTSA
;
A
#
# COMPACT_ATOMS: atom_id res chain seq x y z
N MET A 1 3.32 -30.79 -21.63
CA MET A 1 3.13 -29.94 -20.42
C MET A 1 1.65 -29.99 -20.09
N SER A 2 1.25 -30.51 -18.91
CA SER A 2 -0.16 -30.68 -18.58
C SER A 2 -0.82 -29.33 -18.27
N ALA A 3 -2.14 -29.19 -18.49
CA ALA A 3 -2.88 -27.95 -18.21
C ALA A 3 -2.75 -27.50 -16.74
N LEU A 4 -2.60 -28.45 -15.82
CA LEU A 4 -2.36 -28.20 -14.39
C LEU A 4 -0.98 -27.59 -14.14
N ASP A 5 0.06 -28.05 -14.84
CA ASP A 5 1.42 -27.49 -14.73
C ASP A 5 1.46 -26.05 -15.29
N PHE A 6 0.76 -25.79 -16.40
CA PHE A 6 0.63 -24.44 -16.96
C PHE A 6 -0.13 -23.47 -16.04
N GLY A 7 -1.24 -23.92 -15.43
CA GLY A 7 -2.01 -23.11 -14.48
C GLY A 7 -1.21 -22.78 -13.22
N SER A 8 -0.47 -23.75 -12.68
CA SER A 8 0.38 -23.56 -11.49
C SER A 8 1.50 -22.52 -11.72
N LYS A 9 2.16 -22.58 -12.88
CA LYS A 9 3.19 -21.61 -13.28
C LYS A 9 2.60 -20.20 -13.45
N SER A 10 1.43 -20.09 -14.07
CA SER A 10 0.77 -18.80 -14.27
C SER A 10 0.39 -18.14 -12.94
N LEU A 11 -0.21 -18.89 -12.01
CA LEU A 11 -0.55 -18.38 -10.68
C LEU A 11 0.69 -17.98 -9.88
N PHE A 12 1.77 -18.77 -9.98
CA PHE A 12 3.03 -18.44 -9.33
C PHE A 12 3.62 -17.13 -9.87
N THR A 13 3.57 -16.89 -11.19
CA THR A 13 3.99 -15.62 -11.80
C THR A 13 3.17 -14.44 -11.28
N LEU A 14 1.84 -14.56 -11.16
CA LEU A 14 0.98 -13.52 -10.61
C LEU A 14 1.28 -13.25 -9.12
N TYR A 15 1.56 -14.30 -8.35
CA TYR A 15 2.00 -14.18 -6.97
C TYR A 15 3.33 -13.41 -6.87
N LEU A 16 4.31 -13.72 -7.71
CA LEU A 16 5.61 -13.05 -7.70
C LEU A 16 5.50 -11.53 -7.98
N PHE A 17 4.51 -11.09 -8.77
CA PHE A 17 4.24 -9.66 -8.98
C PHE A 17 3.84 -8.94 -7.68
N THR A 18 3.24 -9.63 -6.71
CA THR A 18 2.60 -9.03 -5.52
C THR A 18 3.22 -9.45 -4.19
N HIS A 19 4.12 -10.44 -4.17
CA HIS A 19 4.56 -11.08 -2.91
C HIS A 19 5.21 -10.12 -1.90
N ASN A 20 6.00 -9.15 -2.37
CA ASN A 20 6.65 -8.16 -1.53
C ASN A 20 5.65 -7.23 -0.83
N ASP A 21 4.45 -7.11 -1.39
CA ASP A 21 3.42 -6.17 -0.97
C ASP A 21 2.35 -6.83 -0.08
N ILE A 22 2.47 -8.12 0.22
CA ILE A 22 1.53 -8.85 1.09
C ILE A 22 1.51 -8.23 2.49
N LEU A 23 2.69 -8.05 3.09
CA LEU A 23 2.82 -7.51 4.46
C LEU A 23 2.66 -5.99 4.51
N THR A 24 2.88 -5.28 3.40
CA THR A 24 2.84 -3.81 3.38
C THR A 24 1.51 -3.24 2.91
N THR A 25 0.76 -3.99 2.09
CA THR A 25 -0.44 -3.50 1.41
C THR A 25 -1.64 -4.41 1.63
N ILE A 26 -1.55 -5.70 1.32
CA ILE A 26 -2.71 -6.61 1.36
C ILE A 26 -3.23 -6.78 2.78
N ILE A 27 -2.38 -7.21 3.71
CA ILE A 27 -2.77 -7.45 5.10
C ILE A 27 -3.24 -6.15 5.78
N PRO A 28 -2.49 -5.03 5.73
CA PRO A 28 -2.90 -3.81 6.42
C PRO A 28 -4.22 -3.23 5.87
N THR A 29 -4.40 -3.23 4.55
CA THR A 29 -5.62 -2.70 3.93
C THR A 29 -6.83 -3.60 4.22
N THR A 30 -6.64 -4.92 4.24
CA THR A 30 -7.70 -5.85 4.62
C THR A 30 -8.14 -5.60 6.06
N LEU A 31 -7.19 -5.55 6.99
CA LEU A 31 -7.49 -5.31 8.40
C LEU A 31 -8.13 -3.95 8.63
N PHE A 32 -7.65 -2.91 7.95
CA PHE A 32 -8.28 -1.59 7.95
C PHE A 32 -9.75 -1.67 7.54
N ALA A 33 -10.06 -2.36 6.45
CA ALA A 33 -11.42 -2.48 5.93
C ALA A 33 -12.35 -3.26 6.88
N LEU A 34 -11.84 -4.33 7.49
CA LEU A 34 -12.61 -5.17 8.42
C LEU A 34 -12.92 -4.48 9.75
N VAL A 35 -12.07 -3.55 10.18
CA VAL A 35 -12.26 -2.75 11.40
C VAL A 35 -13.14 -1.53 11.11
N SER A 36 -12.89 -0.86 9.99
CA SER A 36 -13.57 0.41 9.66
C SER A 36 -15.04 0.21 9.31
N ALA A 37 -15.45 -0.99 8.91
CA ALA A 37 -16.85 -1.33 8.70
C ALA A 37 -17.19 -2.67 9.37
N PRO A 38 -18.36 -2.80 10.01
CA PRO A 38 -18.81 -4.09 10.54
C PRO A 38 -18.93 -5.08 9.38
N LEU A 39 -18.15 -6.15 9.44
CA LEU A 39 -18.13 -7.17 8.41
C LEU A 39 -19.53 -7.80 8.28
N TYR A 40 -20.16 -7.63 7.12
CA TYR A 40 -21.50 -8.15 6.89
C TYR A 40 -21.58 -9.69 6.98
N SER A 41 -20.53 -10.38 6.52
CA SER A 41 -20.44 -11.85 6.53
C SER A 41 -18.98 -12.30 6.37
N PRO A 42 -18.54 -13.42 6.99
CA PRO A 42 -17.19 -13.96 6.80
C PRO A 42 -16.79 -14.15 5.33
N TYR A 43 -17.75 -14.51 4.46
CA TYR A 43 -17.49 -14.67 3.02
C TYR A 43 -17.02 -13.37 2.36
N ARG A 44 -17.47 -12.20 2.85
CA ARG A 44 -17.03 -10.90 2.31
C ARG A 44 -15.54 -10.65 2.53
N CYS A 45 -14.93 -11.25 3.54
CA CYS A 45 -13.48 -11.16 3.74
C CYS A 45 -12.71 -11.67 2.51
N VAL A 46 -13.18 -12.77 1.90
CA VAL A 46 -12.58 -13.31 0.67
C VAL A 46 -12.70 -12.31 -0.48
N HIS A 47 -13.86 -11.66 -0.63
CA HIS A 47 -14.08 -10.63 -1.64
C HIS A 47 -13.20 -9.40 -1.43
N VAL A 48 -13.01 -8.97 -0.17
CA VAL A 48 -12.12 -7.86 0.19
C VAL A 48 -10.67 -8.18 -0.20
N VAL A 49 -10.15 -9.33 0.25
CA VAL A 49 -8.78 -9.76 -0.05
C VAL A 49 -8.57 -9.92 -1.55
N TRP A 50 -9.53 -10.54 -2.25
CA TRP A 50 -9.50 -10.69 -3.70
C TRP A 50 -9.46 -9.35 -4.43
N TRP A 51 -10.35 -8.42 -4.06
CA TRP A 51 -10.44 -7.11 -4.70
C TRP A 51 -9.16 -6.29 -4.49
N ILE A 52 -8.60 -6.30 -3.28
CA ILE A 52 -7.31 -5.65 -2.98
C ILE A 52 -6.18 -6.29 -3.80
N TRP A 53 -6.09 -7.61 -3.80
CA TRP A 53 -5.03 -8.33 -4.54
C TRP A 53 -5.11 -8.05 -6.05
N LEU A 54 -6.31 -8.06 -6.63
CA LEU A 54 -6.52 -7.81 -8.05
C LEU A 54 -6.06 -6.40 -8.47
N HIS A 55 -6.41 -5.38 -7.68
CA HIS A 55 -5.99 -4.00 -7.96
C HIS A 55 -4.50 -3.77 -7.71
N LEU A 56 -3.94 -4.44 -6.70
CA LEU A 56 -2.49 -4.43 -6.45
C LEU A 56 -1.72 -5.09 -7.58
N LEU A 57 -2.22 -6.21 -8.11
CA LEU A 57 -1.68 -6.87 -9.30
C LEU A 57 -1.72 -5.92 -10.51
N HIS A 58 -2.84 -5.23 -10.73
CA HIS A 58 -2.95 -4.22 -11.79
C HIS A 58 -1.88 -3.14 -11.67
N PHE A 59 -1.71 -2.54 -10.49
CA PHE A 59 -0.69 -1.53 -10.24
C PHE A 59 0.74 -2.08 -10.44
N ASN A 60 1.04 -3.25 -9.87
CA ASN A 60 2.38 -3.83 -9.90
C ASN A 60 2.80 -4.25 -11.32
N VAL A 61 1.91 -4.87 -12.09
CA VAL A 61 2.20 -5.21 -13.49
C VAL A 61 2.42 -3.93 -14.30
N ALA A 62 1.58 -2.90 -14.11
CA ALA A 62 1.75 -1.63 -14.80
C ALA A 62 3.11 -0.98 -14.49
N ASN A 63 3.51 -0.94 -13.22
CA ASN A 63 4.78 -0.36 -12.80
C ASN A 63 6.00 -1.13 -13.32
N GLN A 64 5.99 -2.47 -13.25
CA GLN A 64 7.13 -3.30 -13.66
C GLN A 64 7.36 -3.34 -15.18
N VAL A 65 6.33 -3.04 -15.98
CA VAL A 65 6.42 -2.99 -17.44
C VAL A 65 7.13 -1.71 -17.95
N ILE A 66 7.11 -0.61 -17.18
CA ILE A 66 7.64 0.69 -17.64
C ILE A 66 9.16 0.65 -17.81
N ASP A 67 9.89 0.14 -16.82
CA ASP A 67 11.35 0.01 -16.89
C ASP A 67 11.82 -1.34 -16.30
N PRO A 68 11.70 -2.43 -17.07
CA PRO A 68 12.18 -3.75 -16.63
C PRO A 68 13.69 -3.79 -16.39
N ALA A 69 14.47 -2.88 -17.00
CA ALA A 69 15.92 -2.82 -16.82
C ALA A 69 16.29 -2.21 -15.46
N GLU A 70 15.56 -1.20 -14.98
CA GLU A 70 15.62 -0.72 -13.59
C GLU A 70 15.38 -1.87 -12.62
N ASP A 71 14.31 -2.62 -12.84
CA ASP A 71 13.97 -3.76 -12.00
C ASP A 71 15.01 -4.88 -12.08
N GLY A 72 15.62 -5.13 -13.24
CA GLY A 72 16.71 -6.10 -13.36
C GLY A 72 17.93 -5.75 -12.51
N ARG A 73 18.25 -4.46 -12.36
CA ARG A 73 19.36 -4.00 -11.51
C ARG A 73 19.02 -4.06 -10.01
N ASN A 74 17.81 -3.64 -9.64
CA ASN A 74 17.46 -3.42 -8.24
C ASN A 74 16.69 -4.58 -7.60
N LYS A 75 15.93 -5.33 -8.40
CA LYS A 75 14.91 -6.30 -7.97
C LYS A 75 14.87 -7.47 -8.96
N ALA A 76 16.02 -8.07 -9.22
CA ALA A 76 16.22 -9.12 -10.23
C ALA A 76 15.28 -10.33 -10.08
N SER A 77 14.73 -10.58 -8.88
CA SER A 77 13.77 -11.64 -8.62
C SER A 77 12.35 -11.35 -9.11
N ARG A 78 12.07 -10.14 -9.64
CA ARG A 78 10.76 -9.79 -10.21
C ARG A 78 10.44 -10.66 -11.44
N PRO A 79 9.15 -10.91 -11.73
CA PRO A 79 8.73 -11.80 -12.82
C PRO A 79 9.35 -11.51 -14.18
N ILE A 80 9.41 -10.23 -14.59
CA ILE A 80 9.88 -9.85 -15.93
C ILE A 80 11.41 -10.01 -16.02
N PRO A 81 12.24 -9.42 -15.12
CA PRO A 81 13.69 -9.62 -15.19
C PRO A 81 14.15 -11.07 -14.97
N ALA A 82 13.44 -11.83 -14.12
CA ALA A 82 13.76 -13.23 -13.87
C ALA A 82 13.29 -14.19 -14.99
N GLY A 83 12.60 -13.67 -16.01
CA GLY A 83 12.17 -14.46 -17.18
C GLY A 83 10.96 -15.36 -16.95
N TYR A 84 10.16 -15.15 -15.89
CA TYR A 84 8.92 -15.89 -15.64
C TYR A 84 7.79 -15.50 -16.60
N ILE A 85 7.87 -14.30 -17.20
CA ILE A 85 6.94 -13.79 -18.20
C ILE A 85 7.68 -12.88 -19.17
N SER A 86 7.32 -12.93 -20.46
CA SER A 86 7.90 -12.03 -21.46
C SER A 86 7.38 -10.60 -21.25
N LEU A 87 8.17 -9.59 -21.63
CA LEU A 87 7.72 -8.19 -21.57
C LEU A 87 6.44 -7.98 -22.40
N ARG A 88 6.34 -8.63 -23.56
CA ARG A 88 5.17 -8.56 -24.43
C ARG A 88 3.91 -9.09 -23.73
N ASP A 89 4.01 -10.24 -23.08
CA ASP A 89 2.88 -10.83 -22.36
C ASP A 89 2.52 -10.03 -21.11
N ALA A 90 3.51 -9.45 -20.43
CA ALA A 90 3.26 -8.54 -19.31
C ALA A 90 2.53 -7.26 -19.75
N VAL A 91 2.80 -6.74 -20.95
CA VAL A 91 2.04 -5.61 -21.53
C VAL A 91 0.59 -6.01 -21.83
N TYR A 92 0.35 -7.19 -22.40
CA TYR A 92 -1.02 -7.68 -22.59
C TYR A 92 -1.74 -7.85 -21.25
N LEU A 93 -1.07 -8.43 -20.25
CA LEU A 93 -1.61 -8.60 -18.91
C LEU A 93 -1.97 -7.24 -18.29
N ARG A 94 -1.07 -6.26 -18.35
CA ARG A 94 -1.28 -4.89 -17.85
C ARG A 94 -2.60 -4.30 -18.34
N TRP A 95 -2.82 -4.32 -19.65
CA TRP A 95 -4.00 -3.72 -20.26
C TRP A 95 -5.26 -4.56 -20.08
N SER A 96 -5.14 -5.89 -20.01
CA SER A 96 -6.26 -6.76 -19.67
C SER A 96 -6.76 -6.58 -18.23
N LEU A 97 -5.88 -6.23 -17.29
CA LEU A 97 -6.24 -6.03 -15.89
C LEU A 97 -7.13 -4.80 -15.68
N VAL A 98 -7.07 -3.79 -16.56
CA VAL A 98 -7.93 -2.59 -16.47
C VAL A 98 -9.43 -2.96 -16.55
N PRO A 99 -9.94 -3.55 -17.65
CA PRO A 99 -11.34 -3.94 -17.72
C PRO A 99 -11.70 -5.00 -16.68
N ILE A 100 -10.79 -5.92 -16.32
CA ILE A 100 -11.04 -6.92 -15.27
C ILE A 100 -11.30 -6.25 -13.91
N CYS A 101 -10.48 -5.27 -13.52
CA CYS A 101 -10.66 -4.53 -12.26
C CYS A 101 -11.98 -3.74 -12.25
N LEU A 102 -12.27 -3.03 -13.34
CA LEU A 102 -13.48 -2.21 -13.45
C LEU A 102 -14.75 -3.08 -13.44
N VAL A 103 -14.79 -4.14 -14.26
CA VAL A 103 -15.93 -5.06 -14.32
C VAL A 103 -16.12 -5.78 -12.98
N SER A 104 -15.03 -6.27 -12.37
CA SER A 104 -15.10 -6.89 -11.04
C SER A 104 -15.65 -5.93 -9.99
N SER A 105 -15.35 -4.63 -10.09
CA SER A 105 -15.81 -3.61 -9.15
C SER A 105 -17.27 -3.23 -9.37
N ALA A 106 -17.72 -3.22 -10.63
CA ALA A 106 -19.11 -2.93 -11.01
C ALA A 106 -20.11 -3.97 -10.46
N PHE A 107 -19.68 -5.21 -10.20
CA PHE A 107 -20.51 -6.24 -9.55
C PHE A 107 -20.83 -5.95 -8.08
N TYR A 108 -20.12 -5.02 -7.43
CA TYR A 108 -20.39 -4.65 -6.05
C TYR A 108 -21.26 -3.39 -5.94
N SER A 109 -20.79 -2.25 -6.47
CA SER A 109 -21.55 -0.99 -6.49
C SER A 109 -20.88 0.07 -7.39
N ILE A 110 -21.61 1.16 -7.67
CA ILE A 110 -21.06 2.30 -8.41
C ILE A 110 -19.93 3.00 -7.63
N GLN A 111 -19.96 2.98 -6.29
CA GLN A 111 -18.93 3.56 -5.44
C GLN A 111 -17.64 2.71 -5.44
N VAL A 112 -17.77 1.38 -5.41
CA VAL A 112 -16.62 0.48 -5.57
C VAL A 112 -16.02 0.61 -6.97
N LEU A 113 -16.86 0.72 -8.01
CA LEU A 113 -16.42 1.04 -9.37
C LEU A 113 -15.67 2.38 -9.43
N SER A 114 -16.19 3.41 -8.74
CA SER A 114 -15.55 4.73 -8.70
C SER A 114 -14.17 4.68 -8.04
N ALA A 115 -14.01 3.89 -6.97
CA ALA A 115 -12.71 3.65 -6.34
C ALA A 115 -11.74 2.93 -7.28
N SER A 116 -12.21 1.91 -8.02
CA SER A 116 -11.43 1.18 -9.03
C SER A 116 -10.98 2.08 -10.19
N LEU A 117 -11.87 2.94 -10.66
CA LEU A 117 -11.55 3.93 -11.69
C LEU A 117 -10.50 4.92 -11.20
N ALA A 118 -10.62 5.41 -9.96
CA ALA A 118 -9.62 6.28 -9.36
C ALA A 118 -8.25 5.59 -9.25
N ILE A 119 -8.18 4.33 -8.79
CA ILE A 119 -6.93 3.53 -8.77
C ILE A 119 -6.34 3.42 -10.17
N THR A 120 -7.16 3.15 -11.18
CA THR A 120 -6.71 3.05 -12.59
C THR A 120 -6.11 4.38 -13.06
N LEU A 121 -6.80 5.50 -12.83
CA LEU A 121 -6.34 6.83 -13.22
C LEU A 121 -5.05 7.23 -12.49
N LEU A 122 -4.95 6.94 -11.19
CA LEU A 122 -3.74 7.16 -10.40
C LEU A 122 -2.58 6.29 -10.90
N THR A 123 -2.84 5.05 -11.30
CA THR A 123 -1.83 4.14 -11.87
C THR A 123 -1.31 4.66 -13.21
N LEU A 124 -2.20 5.16 -14.07
CA LEU A 124 -1.81 5.82 -15.31
C LEU A 124 -1.01 7.09 -15.04
N TRP A 125 -1.41 7.90 -14.05
CA TRP A 125 -0.68 9.10 -13.68
C TRP A 125 0.73 8.78 -13.16
N TYR A 126 0.81 7.83 -12.24
CA TYR A 126 2.06 7.38 -11.67
C TYR A 126 3.05 6.91 -12.75
N ASN A 127 2.59 6.11 -13.72
CA ASN A 127 3.44 5.47 -14.71
C ASN A 127 3.67 6.31 -15.98
N GLU A 128 2.61 6.79 -16.64
CA GLU A 128 2.70 7.43 -17.95
C GLU A 128 3.20 8.88 -17.87
N PHE A 129 2.78 9.62 -16.84
CA PHE A 129 3.21 11.01 -16.63
C PHE A 129 4.39 11.14 -15.67
N LYS A 130 5.07 10.04 -15.33
CA LYS A 130 6.27 10.00 -14.47
C LYS A 130 6.10 10.73 -13.13
N ALA A 131 4.89 10.73 -12.57
CA ALA A 131 4.60 11.42 -11.30
C ALA A 131 5.38 10.82 -10.11
N HIS A 132 5.96 9.63 -10.27
CA HIS A 132 6.86 9.01 -9.30
C HIS A 132 8.25 9.65 -9.21
N SER A 133 8.61 10.55 -10.13
CA SER A 133 9.95 11.15 -10.22
C SER A 133 10.25 12.19 -9.13
N HIS A 134 9.22 12.92 -8.67
CA HIS A 134 9.33 13.93 -7.62
C HIS A 134 8.70 13.44 -6.31
N TRP A 135 9.33 13.74 -5.16
CA TRP A 135 8.92 13.21 -3.85
C TRP A 135 7.48 13.57 -3.49
N PHE A 136 7.07 14.82 -3.75
CA PHE A 136 5.73 15.29 -3.40
C PHE A 136 4.64 14.55 -4.19
N SER A 137 4.82 14.44 -5.51
CA SER A 137 3.85 13.76 -6.37
C SER A 137 3.84 12.26 -6.12
N LYS A 138 5.00 11.62 -5.91
CA LYS A 138 5.09 10.21 -5.50
C LYS A 138 4.29 9.99 -4.22
N ASN A 139 4.52 10.79 -3.19
CA ASN A 139 3.88 10.61 -1.89
C ASN A 139 2.37 10.89 -1.93
N LEU A 140 1.95 11.93 -2.64
CA LEU A 140 0.55 12.26 -2.84
C LEU A 140 -0.18 11.13 -3.59
N MET A 141 0.39 10.63 -4.69
CA MET A 141 -0.21 9.54 -5.47
C MET A 141 -0.31 8.25 -4.67
N THR A 142 0.74 7.88 -3.93
CA THR A 142 0.70 6.70 -3.08
C THR A 142 -0.34 6.84 -1.96
N GLY A 143 -0.43 8.00 -1.30
CA GLY A 143 -1.44 8.26 -0.27
C GLY A 143 -2.87 8.18 -0.81
N LEU A 144 -3.14 8.83 -1.95
CA LEU A 144 -4.43 8.74 -2.63
C LEU A 144 -4.75 7.31 -3.10
N GLY A 145 -3.75 6.57 -3.59
CA GLY A 145 -3.88 5.17 -3.96
C GLY A 145 -4.35 4.32 -2.77
N TYR A 146 -3.64 4.41 -1.64
CA TYR A 146 -4.04 3.72 -0.39
C TYR A 146 -5.45 4.10 0.05
N ALA A 147 -5.83 5.38 -0.07
CA ALA A 147 -7.18 5.82 0.25
C ALA A 147 -8.25 5.16 -0.61
N CYS A 148 -8.01 5.05 -1.93
CA CYS A 148 -8.93 4.38 -2.83
C CYS A 148 -9.02 2.88 -2.53
N PHE A 149 -7.88 2.24 -2.23
CA PHE A 149 -7.83 0.84 -1.78
C PHE A 149 -8.65 0.63 -0.50
N GLN A 150 -8.43 1.47 0.50
CA GLN A 150 -9.13 1.41 1.79
C GLN A 150 -10.64 1.67 1.64
N ALA A 151 -11.03 2.71 0.88
CA ALA A 151 -12.43 3.03 0.64
C ALA A 151 -13.15 1.90 -0.10
N GLY A 152 -12.58 1.40 -1.21
CA GLY A 152 -13.17 0.30 -1.98
C GLY A 152 -13.30 -0.99 -1.18
N ALA A 153 -12.25 -1.37 -0.46
CA ALA A 153 -12.27 -2.54 0.41
C ALA A 153 -13.31 -2.41 1.54
N THR A 154 -13.42 -1.24 2.16
CA THR A 154 -14.36 -0.99 3.26
C THR A 154 -15.82 -1.01 2.79
N LEU A 155 -16.10 -0.47 1.59
CA LEU A 155 -17.42 -0.58 0.95
C LEU A 155 -17.80 -2.05 0.72
N ILE A 156 -16.86 -2.88 0.25
CA ILE A 156 -17.12 -4.32 0.04
C ILE A 156 -17.35 -5.04 1.39
N ALA A 157 -16.61 -4.69 2.43
CA ALA A 157 -16.75 -5.29 3.77
C ALA A 157 -18.10 -4.97 4.42
N GLY A 158 -18.56 -3.72 4.28
CA GLY A 158 -19.75 -3.18 4.96
C GLY A 158 -21.08 -3.73 4.46
N ARG A 159 -22.13 -3.59 5.28
CA ARG A 159 -23.49 -4.05 4.93
C ARG A 159 -24.02 -3.39 3.66
N ASP A 160 -23.89 -2.07 3.57
CA ASP A 160 -24.26 -1.26 2.41
C ASP A 160 -23.00 -0.92 1.59
N MET A 161 -22.90 -1.47 0.38
CA MET A 161 -21.76 -1.23 -0.51
C MET A 161 -21.85 0.13 -1.24
N SER A 162 -22.93 0.89 -1.06
CA SER A 162 -23.15 2.16 -1.73
C SER A 162 -22.68 3.38 -0.93
N ARG A 163 -22.36 3.20 0.35
CA ARG A 163 -22.00 4.29 1.24
C ARG A 163 -21.00 3.85 2.30
N LEU A 164 -19.99 4.68 2.53
CA LEU A 164 -19.13 4.56 3.71
C LEU A 164 -19.86 5.14 4.93
N GLU A 165 -19.89 4.37 6.01
CA GLU A 165 -20.32 4.85 7.32
C GLU A 165 -19.44 6.04 7.77
N PRO A 166 -19.96 6.99 8.57
CA PRO A 166 -19.20 8.17 8.98
C PRO A 166 -17.85 7.84 9.64
N ASN A 167 -17.80 6.80 10.48
CA ASN A 167 -16.56 6.34 11.11
C ASN A 167 -15.58 5.76 10.10
N ALA A 168 -16.07 5.00 9.11
CA ALA A 168 -15.25 4.47 8.02
C ALA A 168 -14.64 5.60 7.18
N LEU A 169 -15.45 6.61 6.84
CA LEU A 169 -15.00 7.79 6.13
C LEU A 169 -13.93 8.56 6.93
N LEU A 170 -14.17 8.77 8.22
CA LEU A 170 -13.19 9.41 9.11
C LEU A 170 -11.88 8.62 9.17
N ALA A 171 -11.94 7.28 9.28
CA ALA A 171 -10.77 6.41 9.26
C ALA A 171 -9.97 6.57 7.96
N VAL A 172 -10.63 6.62 6.80
CA VAL A 172 -9.97 6.83 5.50
C VAL A 172 -9.30 8.20 5.45
N LEU A 173 -9.97 9.26 5.91
CA LEU A 173 -9.41 10.61 5.94
C LEU A 173 -8.19 10.73 6.86
N LEU A 174 -8.25 10.12 8.04
CA LEU A 174 -7.11 10.07 8.98
C LEU A 174 -5.95 9.28 8.40
N SER A 175 -6.23 8.16 7.73
CA SER A 175 -5.23 7.36 7.02
C SER A 175 -4.52 8.17 5.92
N ILE A 176 -5.27 8.93 5.10
CA ILE A 176 -4.68 9.85 4.11
C ILE A 176 -3.73 10.83 4.76
N ALA A 177 -4.18 11.52 5.81
CA ALA A 177 -3.39 12.55 6.50
C ALA A 177 -2.13 11.95 7.15
N MET A 178 -2.26 10.75 7.73
CA MET A 178 -1.14 10.00 8.28
C MET A 178 -0.14 9.65 7.17
N PHE A 179 -0.56 8.98 6.08
CA PHE A 179 0.34 8.66 4.97
C PHE A 179 0.98 9.91 4.37
N ALA A 180 0.24 11.00 4.18
CA ALA A 180 0.80 12.24 3.64
C ALA A 180 2.00 12.78 4.45
N THR A 181 2.06 12.48 5.76
CA THR A 181 3.12 12.94 6.67
C THR A 181 4.16 11.87 7.00
N THR A 182 3.82 10.58 6.93
CA THR A 182 4.69 9.46 7.35
C THR A 182 5.16 8.57 6.22
N LEU A 183 4.65 8.72 4.99
CA LEU A 183 4.98 7.82 3.87
C LEU A 183 6.47 7.80 3.51
N GLN A 184 7.20 8.87 3.83
CA GLN A 184 8.67 8.91 3.74
C GLN A 184 9.38 7.77 4.49
N ALA A 185 8.71 7.12 5.45
CA ALA A 185 9.15 5.86 6.06
C ALA A 185 9.51 4.78 5.03
N GLN A 186 8.77 4.72 3.92
CA GLN A 186 8.99 3.77 2.81
C GLN A 186 10.19 4.18 1.95
N ASP A 187 10.46 5.49 1.81
CA ASP A 187 11.59 5.97 1.02
C ASP A 187 12.95 5.68 1.68
N PHE A 188 13.00 5.48 3.01
CA PHE A 188 14.25 5.18 3.72
C PHE A 188 14.91 3.87 3.26
N LYS A 189 14.12 2.81 3.04
CA LYS A 189 14.64 1.51 2.59
C LYS A 189 15.10 1.51 1.13
N ASP A 190 14.57 2.45 0.34
CA ASP A 190 14.74 2.52 -1.12
C ASP A 190 15.77 3.59 -1.52
N GLN A 191 16.44 4.26 -0.57
CA GLN A 191 17.37 5.37 -0.86
C GLN A 191 18.48 5.04 -1.87
N GLU A 192 19.12 3.88 -1.73
CA GLU A 192 20.21 3.47 -2.65
C GLU A 192 19.69 3.30 -4.08
N GLY A 193 18.55 2.62 -4.22
CA GLY A 193 17.86 2.42 -5.49
C GLY A 193 17.42 3.75 -6.10
N ASP A 194 16.75 4.59 -5.33
CA ASP A 194 16.28 5.91 -5.76
C ASP A 194 17.44 6.84 -6.16
N ARG A 195 18.58 6.81 -5.47
CA ARG A 195 19.78 7.58 -5.85
C ARG A 195 20.36 7.13 -7.19
N SER A 196 20.44 5.82 -7.44
CA SER A 196 21.03 5.26 -8.65
C SER A 196 20.33 5.67 -9.96
N ILE A 197 19.05 6.08 -9.85
CA ILE A 197 18.20 6.51 -10.97
C ILE A 197 17.86 8.00 -10.91
N GLY A 198 18.53 8.76 -10.04
CA GLY A 198 18.40 10.21 -9.93
C GLY A 198 17.10 10.71 -9.29
N ARG A 199 16.35 9.87 -8.56
CA ARG A 199 15.16 10.31 -7.81
C ARG A 199 15.59 11.16 -6.61
N ARG A 200 14.83 12.23 -6.36
CA ARG A 200 15.02 13.12 -5.20
C ARG A 200 13.91 12.92 -4.17
N THR A 201 13.90 11.76 -3.51
CA THR A 201 12.96 11.49 -2.40
C THR A 201 13.29 12.32 -1.16
N LEU A 202 12.35 12.46 -0.22
CA LEU A 202 12.51 13.33 0.94
C LEU A 202 13.72 12.93 1.82
N PRO A 203 14.02 11.63 2.06
CA PRO A 203 15.24 11.23 2.77
C PRO A 203 16.54 11.49 2.00
N ILE A 204 16.50 11.65 0.68
CA ILE A 204 17.66 12.02 -0.16
C ILE A 204 17.86 13.54 -0.16
N ALA A 205 16.78 14.30 -0.36
CA ALA A 205 16.82 15.76 -0.45
C ALA A 205 17.03 16.44 0.92
N HIS A 206 16.37 15.94 1.97
CA HIS A 206 16.42 16.50 3.32
C HIS A 206 16.56 15.38 4.38
N PRO A 207 17.74 14.75 4.51
CA PRO A 207 17.91 13.55 5.35
C PRO A 207 17.61 13.77 6.85
N SER A 208 18.02 14.92 7.40
CA SER A 208 17.81 15.23 8.82
C SER A 208 16.34 15.55 9.11
N PRO A 209 15.68 16.49 8.39
CA PRO A 209 14.25 16.73 8.55
C PRO A 209 13.40 15.48 8.37
N ALA A 210 13.72 14.62 7.39
CA ALA A 210 12.99 13.38 7.14
C ALA A 210 13.05 12.38 8.31
N ARG A 211 14.15 12.36 9.08
CA ARG A 211 14.27 11.48 10.26
C ARG A 211 13.58 12.09 11.49
N VAL A 212 13.71 13.40 11.68
CA VAL A 212 13.02 14.13 12.76
C VAL A 212 11.50 14.03 12.60
N SER A 213 10.99 14.16 11.38
CA SER A 213 9.55 14.01 11.11
C SER A 213 9.04 12.60 11.46
N MET A 214 9.84 11.54 11.28
CA MET A 214 9.45 10.19 11.72
C MET A 214 9.46 10.05 13.25
N PHE A 215 10.45 10.63 13.91
CA PHE A 215 10.56 10.61 15.37
C PHE A 215 9.40 11.33 16.07
N VAL A 216 8.98 12.48 15.53
CA VAL A 216 7.86 13.27 16.07
C VAL A 216 6.51 12.79 15.56
N GLY A 217 6.41 12.49 14.27
CA GLY A 217 5.15 12.21 13.59
C GLY A 217 4.51 10.89 14.02
N LEU A 218 5.30 9.82 14.23
CA LEU A 218 4.73 8.52 14.60
C LEU A 218 4.07 8.52 15.99
N PRO A 219 4.70 9.05 17.06
CA PRO A 219 4.05 9.21 18.36
C PRO A 219 2.86 10.16 18.29
N MET A 220 2.97 11.28 17.58
CA MET A 220 1.88 12.24 17.43
C MET A 220 0.64 11.60 16.82
N TRP A 221 0.79 10.82 15.74
CA TRP A 221 -0.33 10.08 15.15
C TRP A 221 -0.88 9.00 16.07
N SER A 222 -0.02 8.33 16.84
CA SER A 222 -0.48 7.32 17.81
C SER A 222 -1.32 7.96 18.93
N ILE A 223 -0.92 9.12 19.44
CA ILE A 223 -1.71 9.90 20.41
C ILE A 223 -3.02 10.34 19.75
N CYS A 224 -2.98 10.92 18.55
CA CYS A 224 -4.18 11.38 17.86
C CYS A 224 -5.20 10.25 17.65
N LEU A 225 -4.76 9.11 17.12
CA LEU A 225 -5.63 7.97 16.82
C LEU A 225 -6.20 7.34 18.10
N THR A 226 -5.39 7.17 19.15
CA THR A 226 -5.87 6.62 20.42
C THR A 226 -6.95 7.49 21.08
N GLN A 227 -6.84 8.82 20.95
CA GLN A 227 -7.85 9.76 21.43
C GLN A 227 -9.12 9.75 20.57
N VAL A 228 -8.98 9.78 19.24
CA VAL A 228 -10.11 9.75 18.31
C VAL A 228 -10.95 8.49 18.51
N TRP A 229 -10.29 7.34 18.64
CA TRP A 229 -10.94 6.04 18.81
C TRP A 229 -11.24 5.69 20.27
N ARG A 230 -10.94 6.59 21.22
CA ARG A 230 -11.20 6.43 22.66
C ARG A 230 -10.70 5.09 23.22
N MET A 231 -9.47 4.75 22.87
CA MET A 231 -8.83 3.50 23.28
C MET A 231 -8.54 3.50 24.78
N ASP A 232 -8.47 2.32 25.39
CA ASP A 232 -8.11 2.19 26.79
C ASP A 232 -6.66 2.66 27.05
N ALA A 233 -6.36 2.93 28.33
CA ALA A 233 -5.07 3.47 28.72
C ALA A 233 -3.90 2.51 28.42
N TYR A 234 -4.09 1.20 28.57
CA TYR A 234 -3.04 0.21 28.35
C TYR A 234 -2.69 0.11 26.86
N CYS A 235 -3.69 0.00 25.99
CA CYS A 235 -3.47 0.04 24.56
C CYS A 235 -2.85 1.37 24.12
N SER A 236 -3.37 2.50 24.61
CA SER A 236 -2.85 3.83 24.27
C SER A 236 -1.37 4.00 24.60
N VAL A 237 -0.96 3.64 25.82
CA VAL A 237 0.45 3.70 26.24
C VAL A 237 1.31 2.77 25.39
N THR A 238 0.86 1.54 25.14
CA THR A 238 1.60 0.56 24.33
C THR A 238 1.83 1.07 22.90
N PHE A 239 0.82 1.66 22.27
CA PHE A 239 0.93 2.22 20.92
C PHE A 239 1.87 3.42 20.84
N VAL A 240 1.78 4.34 21.79
CA VAL A 240 2.64 5.52 21.83
C VAL A 240 4.10 5.14 22.11
N LEU A 241 4.34 4.18 23.00
CA LEU A 241 5.68 3.67 23.25
C LEU A 241 6.25 2.95 22.02
N TYR A 242 5.46 2.06 21.38
CA TYR A 242 5.91 1.35 20.19
C TYR A 242 6.25 2.31 19.05
N SER A 243 5.38 3.28 18.76
CA SER A 243 5.64 4.28 17.71
C SER A 243 6.82 5.20 18.04
N GLY A 244 7.01 5.54 19.32
CA GLY A 244 8.21 6.24 19.80
C GLY A 244 9.49 5.45 19.57
N LEU A 245 9.48 4.14 19.85
CA LEU A 245 10.62 3.26 19.57
C LEU A 245 10.92 3.18 18.07
N VAL A 246 9.90 3.01 17.22
CA VAL A 246 10.08 2.99 15.75
C VAL A 246 10.62 4.33 15.24
N GLY A 247 10.07 5.45 15.70
CA GLY A 247 10.54 6.79 15.38
C GLY A 247 11.99 7.03 15.81
N LEU A 248 12.36 6.58 17.02
CA LEU A 248 13.72 6.68 17.53
C LEU A 248 14.70 5.85 16.71
N ARG A 249 14.29 4.65 16.27
CA ARG A 249 15.10 3.82 15.37
C ARG A 249 15.39 4.52 14.04
N PHE A 250 14.39 5.20 13.43
CA PHE A 250 14.64 6.01 12.23
C PHE A 250 15.62 7.17 12.49
N MET A 251 15.67 7.72 13.70
CA MET A 251 16.61 8.79 14.07
C MET A 251 18.04 8.29 14.30
N VAL A 252 18.18 7.18 15.04
CA VAL A 252 19.48 6.69 15.54
C VAL A 252 20.14 5.71 14.57
N CYS A 253 19.39 4.79 13.98
CA CYS A 253 19.93 3.71 13.15
C CYS A 253 19.96 4.14 11.68
N LYS A 254 21.13 4.52 11.16
CA LYS A 254 21.28 5.13 9.82
C LYS A 254 21.69 4.16 8.71
N THR A 255 21.84 2.88 9.01
CA THR A 255 22.24 1.86 8.02
C THR A 255 21.04 1.42 7.18
N THR A 256 21.25 1.09 5.90
CA THR A 256 20.20 0.62 4.97
C THR A 256 19.42 -0.59 5.50
N GLN A 257 20.10 -1.55 6.14
CA GLN A 257 19.44 -2.72 6.73
C GLN A 257 18.55 -2.35 7.91
N ALA A 258 18.99 -1.40 8.75
CA ALA A 258 18.17 -0.91 9.86
C ALA A 258 16.96 -0.10 9.37
N ASP A 259 17.12 0.72 8.32
CA ASP A 259 16.02 1.47 7.70
C ASP A 259 14.97 0.51 7.09
N ARG A 260 15.39 -0.61 6.48
CA ARG A 260 14.47 -1.70 6.05
C ARG A 260 13.67 -2.28 7.22
N LEU A 261 14.33 -2.61 8.32
CA LEU A 261 13.66 -3.14 9.51
C LEU A 261 12.73 -2.10 10.15
N SER A 262 13.16 -0.84 10.28
CA SER A 262 12.32 0.24 10.80
C SER A 262 11.08 0.47 9.92
N CYS A 263 11.22 0.32 8.60
CA CYS A 263 10.11 0.38 7.66
C CYS A 263 9.10 -0.78 7.86
N GLN A 264 9.60 -2.01 8.06
CA GLN A 264 8.74 -3.16 8.39
C GLN A 264 8.00 -2.95 9.72
N LEU A 265 8.70 -2.50 10.76
CA LEU A 265 8.11 -2.19 12.07
C LEU A 265 7.07 -1.07 11.98
N TYR A 266 7.30 -0.06 11.13
CA TYR A 266 6.33 0.97 10.81
C TYR A 266 5.04 0.41 10.18
N SER A 267 5.16 -0.50 9.19
CA SER A 267 4.00 -1.17 8.61
C SER A 267 3.22 -1.99 9.64
N VAL A 268 3.92 -2.63 10.59
CA VAL A 268 3.29 -3.35 11.71
C VAL A 268 2.54 -2.39 12.65
N SER A 269 3.11 -1.24 13.05
CA SER A 269 2.37 -0.26 13.87
C SER A 269 1.07 0.18 13.23
N HIS A 270 1.11 0.48 11.93
CA HIS A 270 -0.07 0.92 11.21
C HIS A 270 -1.17 -0.14 11.22
N THR A 271 -0.78 -1.41 11.06
CA THR A 271 -1.68 -2.56 11.10
C THR A 271 -2.28 -2.78 12.48
N LEU A 272 -1.46 -2.70 13.53
CA LEU A 272 -1.90 -2.93 14.91
C LEU A 272 -2.87 -1.85 15.39
N ILE A 273 -2.65 -0.57 15.05
CA ILE A 273 -3.55 0.52 15.39
C ILE A 273 -4.95 0.28 14.82
N CYS A 274 -5.02 -0.18 13.56
CA CYS A 274 -6.30 -0.51 12.94
C CYS A 274 -7.02 -1.62 13.71
N LEU A 275 -6.33 -2.68 14.15
CA LEU A 275 -6.97 -3.82 14.84
C LEU A 275 -7.60 -3.48 16.19
N THR A 276 -7.04 -2.50 16.91
CA THR A 276 -7.46 -2.15 18.28
C THR A 276 -8.48 -1.02 18.34
N SER A 277 -8.80 -0.40 17.20
CA SER A 277 -9.85 0.62 17.08
C SER A 277 -11.25 0.05 16.73
N ALA A 278 -11.37 -1.29 16.59
CA ALA A 278 -12.64 -2.02 16.44
C ALA A 278 -13.18 -2.44 17.81
#